data_AF-A0A8T5B698-F1
#
_entry.id   AF-A0A8T5B698-F1
#
_cell.length_a   1.000
_cell.length_b   1.000
_cell.length_c   1.000
_cell.angle_alpha   90.00
_cell.angle_beta   90.00
_cell.angle_gamma   90.00
#
_symmetry.space_group_name_H-M   'P 1'
#
loop_
_entity.id
_entity.type
_entity.pdbx_description
1 polymer ?
#
loop_
_entity_poly.entity_id
_entity_poly.type
_entity_poly.pdbx_seq_one_letter_code
_entity_poly.pdbx_strand_id
1 'polypeptide(L)'
;MNKVKDGSVRALMLHFAIHGISAILGRPDLVAKLIAEILTWRGLTITNLSIHEELAACELASRVELDFDDGLHYYFAKIRGMPIVSFDKDYDNLDIKRIEPHEISD
;
A
#
# COMPACT_ATOMS: atom_id res chain seq x y z
N MET A 1 -14.19 0.61 -2.71
CA MET A 1 -13.57 -0.11 -1.57
C MET A 1 -14.52 -1.03 -0.78
N ASN A 2 -15.86 -0.91 -0.93
CA ASN A 2 -16.79 -1.78 -0.20
C ASN A 2 -16.53 -3.27 -0.43
N LYS A 3 -16.14 -3.65 -1.65
CA LYS A 3 -15.69 -5.01 -1.98
C LYS A 3 -14.50 -5.53 -1.17
N VAL A 4 -13.57 -4.65 -0.78
CA VAL A 4 -12.46 -5.04 0.11
C VAL A 4 -12.97 -5.16 1.55
N LYS A 5 -13.90 -4.29 1.97
CA LYS A 5 -14.51 -4.35 3.31
C LYS A 5 -15.29 -5.65 3.53
N ASP A 6 -16.14 -6.02 2.56
CA ASP A 6 -16.97 -7.22 2.65
C ASP A 6 -16.21 -8.54 2.36
N GLY A 7 -15.04 -8.43 1.70
CA GLY A 7 -14.14 -9.55 1.40
C GLY A 7 -14.32 -10.16 0.01
N SER A 8 -15.19 -9.61 -0.84
CA SER A 8 -15.35 -10.02 -2.24
C SER A 8 -14.12 -9.71 -3.11
N VAL A 9 -13.31 -8.73 -2.72
CA VAL A 9 -11.99 -8.44 -3.31
C VAL A 9 -10.92 -8.53 -2.23
N ARG A 10 -9.82 -9.22 -2.54
CA ARG A 10 -8.65 -9.29 -1.67
C ARG A 10 -7.64 -8.21 -2.03
N ALA A 11 -7.10 -7.55 -1.03
CA ALA A 11 -6.06 -6.54 -1.16
C ALA A 11 -4.96 -6.78 -0.12
N LEU A 12 -3.73 -6.39 -0.46
CA LEU A 12 -2.62 -6.36 0.46
C LEU A 12 -2.21 -4.92 0.71
N MET A 13 -1.81 -4.61 1.93
CA MET A 13 -1.28 -3.31 2.31
C MET A 13 -0.07 -3.50 3.21
N LEU A 14 1.00 -2.75 2.95
CA LEU A 14 2.14 -2.71 3.85
C LEU A 14 1.72 -2.03 5.16
N HIS A 15 2.09 -2.61 6.29
CA HIS A 15 1.90 -2.01 7.61
C HIS A 15 2.58 -0.63 7.70
N PHE A 16 3.66 -0.44 6.93
CA PHE A 16 4.32 0.84 6.72
C PHE A 16 3.34 1.96 6.36
N ALA A 17 2.37 1.73 5.46
CA ALA A 17 1.37 2.75 5.10
C ALA A 17 0.50 3.16 6.30
N ILE A 18 0.16 2.22 7.18
CA ILE A 18 -0.58 2.51 8.41
C ILE A 18 0.27 3.39 9.34
N HIS A 19 1.56 3.10 9.49
CA HIS A 19 2.48 3.94 10.25
C HIS A 19 2.63 5.35 9.64
N GLY A 20 2.78 5.45 8.32
CA GLY A 20 2.86 6.73 7.61
C GLY A 20 1.62 7.59 7.83
N ILE A 21 0.42 7.03 7.59
CA ILE A 21 -0.85 7.75 7.86
C ILE A 21 -0.94 8.12 9.34
N SER A 22 -0.53 7.22 10.25
CA SER A 22 -0.58 7.50 11.69
C SER A 22 0.34 8.65 12.10
N ALA A 23 1.53 8.73 11.51
CA ALA A 23 2.48 9.82 11.72
C ALA A 23 1.92 11.15 11.20
N ILE A 24 1.30 11.14 10.01
CA ILE A 24 0.62 12.32 9.43
C ILE A 24 -0.54 12.79 10.31
N LEU A 25 -1.36 11.85 10.81
CA LEU A 25 -2.48 12.19 11.70
C LEU A 25 -2.01 12.82 13.01
N GLY A 26 -0.90 12.33 13.57
CA GLY A 26 -0.26 12.87 14.78
C GLY A 26 -1.13 12.83 16.05
N ARG A 27 -2.32 12.21 15.98
CA ARG A 27 -3.31 12.19 17.07
C ARG A 27 -3.73 10.76 17.41
N PRO A 28 -3.37 10.24 18.60
CA PRO A 28 -3.70 8.87 18.99
C PRO A 28 -5.19 8.51 18.91
N ASP A 29 -6.10 9.46 19.17
CA ASP A 29 -7.54 9.22 19.07
C ASP A 29 -8.01 8.97 17.63
N LEU A 30 -7.42 9.66 16.66
CA LEU A 30 -7.72 9.45 15.24
C LEU A 30 -7.06 8.18 14.71
N VAL A 31 -5.81 7.94 15.12
CA VAL A 31 -5.07 6.72 14.78
C VAL A 31 -5.82 5.48 15.27
N ALA A 32 -6.33 5.50 16.51
CA ALA A 32 -7.13 4.40 17.04
C ALA A 32 -8.40 4.14 16.22
N LYS A 33 -9.10 5.19 15.77
CA LYS A 33 -10.27 5.06 14.90
C LYS A 33 -9.91 4.50 13.52
N LEU A 34 -8.81 4.95 12.92
CA LEU A 34 -8.32 4.43 11.64
C LEU A 34 -8.00 2.93 11.74
N ILE A 35 -7.23 2.52 12.74
CA ILE A 35 -6.85 1.12 12.95
C ILE A 35 -8.10 0.28 13.23
N ALA A 36 -9.00 0.75 14.10
CA ALA A 36 -10.25 0.05 14.38
C ALA A 36 -11.11 -0.15 13.11
N GLU A 37 -11.19 0.85 12.24
CA GLU A 37 -11.88 0.73 10.95
C GLU A 37 -11.19 -0.29 10.03
N ILE A 38 -9.87 -0.21 9.85
CA ILE A 38 -9.09 -1.15 9.02
C ILE A 38 -9.27 -2.60 9.47
N LEU A 39 -9.33 -2.86 10.79
CA LEU A 39 -9.55 -4.19 11.35
C LEU A 39 -10.90 -4.81 10.97
N THR A 40 -11.88 -4.01 10.54
CA THR A 40 -13.18 -4.53 10.08
C THR A 40 -13.16 -5.03 8.63
N TRP A 41 -12.08 -4.78 7.88
CA TRP A 41 -12.02 -5.05 6.44
C TRP A 41 -11.62 -6.49 6.16
N ARG A 42 -12.58 -7.33 5.75
CA ARG A 42 -12.40 -8.78 5.61
C ARG A 42 -11.46 -9.18 4.47
N GLY A 43 -11.38 -8.37 3.42
CA GLY A 43 -10.54 -8.62 2.25
C GLY A 43 -9.13 -8.05 2.36
N LEU A 44 -8.82 -7.29 3.42
CA LEU A 44 -7.54 -6.61 3.55
C LEU A 44 -6.56 -7.44 4.39
N THR A 45 -5.39 -7.74 3.82
CA THR A 45 -4.27 -8.36 4.54
C THR A 45 -3.17 -7.33 4.78
N ILE A 46 -2.84 -7.09 6.04
CA ILE A 46 -1.71 -6.24 6.44
C ILE A 46 -0.45 -7.10 6.51
N THR A 47 0.63 -6.63 5.87
CA THR A 47 1.91 -7.35 5.81
C THR A 47 3.09 -6.42 6.09
N ASN A 48 4.20 -6.98 6.57
CA ASN A 48 5.45 -6.25 6.74
C ASN A 48 6.43 -6.66 5.63
N LEU A 49 7.44 -5.81 5.40
CA LEU A 49 8.68 -6.19 4.75
C LEU A 49 9.72 -6.53 5.82
N SER A 50 10.60 -7.47 5.53
CA SER A 50 11.84 -7.64 6.29
C SER A 50 12.84 -6.53 5.96
N ILE A 51 13.83 -6.30 6.82
CA ILE A 51 14.90 -5.32 6.56
C ILE A 51 15.68 -5.64 5.27
N HIS A 52 15.81 -6.92 4.90
CA HIS A 52 16.41 -7.32 3.63
C HIS A 52 15.55 -6.94 2.42
N GLU A 53 14.22 -7.07 2.55
CA GLU A 53 13.28 -6.62 1.51
C GLU A 53 13.25 -5.10 1.41
N GLU A 54 13.30 -4.36 2.52
CA GLU A 54 13.39 -2.90 2.52
C GLU A 54 14.69 -2.42 1.85
N LEU A 55 15.82 -3.06 2.12
CA LEU A 55 17.07 -2.75 1.41
C LEU A 55 16.93 -2.96 -0.11
N ALA A 56 16.37 -4.10 -0.52
CA ALA A 56 16.14 -4.38 -1.93
C ALA A 56 15.15 -3.38 -2.57
N ALA A 57 14.15 -2.94 -1.81
CA ALA A 57 13.20 -1.92 -2.23
C ALA A 57 13.88 -0.56 -2.40
N CYS A 58 14.74 -0.12 -1.48
CA CYS A 58 15.53 1.11 -1.60
C CYS A 58 16.39 1.12 -2.86
N GLU A 59 17.12 0.02 -3.10
CA GLU A 59 17.96 -0.12 -4.28
C GLU A 59 17.13 -0.09 -5.58
N LEU A 60 15.94 -0.69 -5.55
CA LEU A 60 15.02 -0.65 -6.68
C LEU A 60 14.47 0.75 -6.92
N ALA A 61 13.98 1.42 -5.87
CA ALA A 61 13.44 2.77 -5.90
C ALA A 61 14.43 3.77 -6.52
N SER A 62 15.70 3.70 -6.09
CA SER A 62 16.76 4.53 -6.64
C SER A 62 17.01 4.32 -8.14
N ARG A 63 16.74 3.14 -8.68
CA ARG A 63 16.91 2.84 -10.12
C ARG A 63 15.73 3.31 -10.96
N VAL A 64 14.54 3.42 -10.37
CA VAL A 64 13.31 3.83 -11.06
C VAL A 64 12.83 5.23 -10.65
N GLU A 65 13.68 5.97 -9.94
CA GLU A 65 13.45 7.36 -9.52
C GLU A 65 12.20 7.56 -8.66
N LEU A 66 11.85 6.55 -7.84
CA LEU A 66 10.82 6.67 -6.80
C LEU A 66 11.43 7.14 -5.48
N ASP A 67 10.61 7.79 -4.65
CA ASP A 67 10.97 8.03 -3.27
C ASP A 67 10.99 6.72 -2.45
N PHE A 68 11.38 6.82 -1.18
CA PHE A 68 11.50 5.65 -0.32
C PHE A 68 10.16 4.94 -0.13
N ASP A 69 9.10 5.67 0.18
CA ASP A 69 7.79 5.14 0.53
C ASP A 69 7.16 4.46 -0.70
N ASP A 70 7.17 5.15 -1.85
CA ASP A 70 6.71 4.60 -3.12
C ASP A 70 7.54 3.42 -3.58
N GLY A 71 8.85 3.47 -3.31
CA GLY A 71 9.79 2.37 -3.52
C GLY A 71 9.39 1.08 -2.80
N LEU A 72 9.00 1.17 -1.52
CA LEU A 72 8.54 0.01 -0.75
C LEU A 72 7.28 -0.61 -1.38
N HIS A 73 6.32 0.24 -1.75
CA HIS A 73 5.06 -0.18 -2.34
C HIS A 73 5.24 -0.78 -3.74
N TYR A 74 6.05 -0.15 -4.58
CA TYR A 74 6.42 -0.64 -5.90
C TYR A 74 7.14 -1.99 -5.83
N TYR A 75 8.17 -2.10 -4.97
CA TYR A 75 8.89 -3.36 -4.75
C TYR A 75 7.93 -4.47 -4.36
N PHE A 76 7.07 -4.23 -3.37
CA PHE A 76 6.14 -5.22 -2.88
C PHE A 76 5.14 -5.66 -3.95
N ALA A 77 4.55 -4.72 -4.70
CA ALA A 77 3.65 -5.03 -5.80
C ALA A 77 4.34 -5.86 -6.89
N LYS A 78 5.58 -5.50 -7.24
CA LYS A 78 6.39 -6.18 -8.25
C LYS A 78 6.69 -7.62 -7.88
N ILE A 79 7.17 -7.90 -6.66
CA ILE A 79 7.47 -9.29 -6.24
C ILE A 79 6.22 -10.15 -6.11
N ARG A 80 5.04 -9.55 -5.90
CA ARG A 80 3.76 -10.26 -5.86
C ARG A 80 3.10 -10.40 -7.23
N GLY A 81 3.63 -9.74 -8.26
CA GLY A 81 3.02 -9.72 -9.60
C GLY A 81 1.62 -9.11 -9.58
N MET A 82 1.38 -8.12 -8.72
CA MET A 82 0.07 -7.51 -8.50
C MET A 82 0.05 -6.06 -8.99
N PRO A 83 -1.11 -5.56 -9.46
CA PRO A 83 -1.27 -4.13 -9.71
C PRO A 83 -1.20 -3.35 -8.40
N ILE A 84 -0.76 -2.10 -8.49
CA ILE A 84 -0.78 -1.16 -7.37
C ILE A 84 -2.05 -0.30 -7.43
N VAL A 85 -2.74 -0.18 -6.30
CA VAL A 85 -3.92 0.70 -6.19
C VAL A 85 -3.47 2.03 -5.63
N SER A 86 -3.42 3.07 -6.45
CA SER A 86 -2.94 4.40 -6.05
C SER A 86 -3.53 5.53 -6.91
N PHE A 87 -3.68 6.71 -6.31
CA PHE A 87 -3.92 7.95 -7.06
C PHE A 87 -2.64 8.58 -7.59
N ASP A 88 -1.48 8.11 -7.12
CA ASP A 88 -0.19 8.65 -7.50
C ASP A 88 0.22 8.20 -8.90
N LYS A 89 0.50 9.16 -9.79
CA LYS A 89 0.85 8.87 -11.18
C LYS A 89 2.32 8.49 -11.36
N ASP A 90 3.14 8.58 -10.32
CA ASP A 90 4.55 8.22 -10.41
C ASP A 90 4.75 6.73 -10.75
N TYR A 91 3.72 5.89 -10.52
CA TYR A 91 3.70 4.50 -10.96
C TYR A 91 3.34 4.29 -12.44
N ASP A 92 2.83 5.28 -13.17
CA ASP A 92 2.31 5.11 -14.56
C ASP A 92 3.39 4.73 -15.57
N ASN A 93 4.65 5.10 -15.31
CA ASN A 93 5.79 4.83 -16.19
C ASN A 93 6.57 3.56 -15.81
N LEU A 94 6.05 2.77 -14.87
CA LEU A 94 6.70 1.56 -14.37
C LEU A 94 6.12 0.29 -15.00
N ASP A 95 6.76 -0.84 -14.74
CA ASP A 95 6.36 -2.15 -15.28
C ASP A 95 5.23 -2.83 -14.51
N ILE A 96 4.74 -2.21 -13.44
CA ILE A 96 3.52 -2.66 -12.73
C ILE A 96 2.34 -1.78 -13.15
N LYS A 97 1.17 -2.41 -13.32
CA LYS A 97 -0.04 -1.65 -13.62
C LYS A 97 -0.50 -0.87 -12.39
N ARG A 98 -0.64 0.45 -12.53
CA ARG A 98 -1.44 1.26 -11.59
C ARG A 98 -2.92 1.16 -11.90
N ILE A 99 -3.73 1.07 -10.85
CA ILE A 99 -5.19 1.12 -10.89
C ILE A 99 -5.63 2.17 -9.88
N GLU A 100 -6.59 3.01 -10.21
CA GLU A 100 -7.19 3.93 -9.25
C GLU A 100 -8.26 3.25 -8.41
N PRO A 101 -8.47 3.67 -7.15
CA PRO A 101 -9.50 3.12 -6.29
C PRO A 101 -10.90 3.07 -6.93
N HIS A 102 -11.25 4.04 -7.78
CA HIS A 102 -12.57 4.08 -8.40
C HIS A 102 -12.81 2.93 -9.39
N GLU A 103 -11.75 2.41 -10.03
CA GLU A 103 -11.81 1.30 -11.00
C GLU A 103 -12.11 -0.06 -10.32
N ILE A 104 -11.96 -0.15 -9.00
CA ILE A 104 -12.24 -1.36 -8.20
C ILE A 104 -13.40 -1.15 -7.22
N SER A 105 -14.16 -0.07 -7.37
CA SER A 105 -15.13 0.39 -6.37
C SER A 105 -16.60 0.11 -6.65
N ASP A 106 -16.95 -0.59 -7.72
CA ASP A 106 -18.30 -1.19 -7.85
C ASP A 106 -18.57 -2.24 -6.77
#